data_AF-A0AAJ2AEQ3-F1
#
_entry.id   AF-A0AAJ2AEQ3-F1
#
_cell.length_a   1.000
_cell.length_b   1.000
_cell.length_c   1.000
_cell.angle_alpha   90.00
_cell.angle_beta   90.00
_cell.angle_gamma   90.00
#
_symmetry.space_group_name_H-M   'P 1'
#
loop_
_entity.id
_entity.type
_entity.pdbx_description
1 polymer ?
#
loop_
_entity_poly.entity_id
_entity_poly.type
_entity_poly.pdbx_seq_one_letter_code
_entity_poly.pdbx_strand_id
1 'polypeptide(L)'
;MRDLFGEVVVTYDDLFSWVEAVAPAFTSSTRAFEHYVHAWSVADKVRDAKLRGTFESTIEKARERQQSITSRLGLWQFMPRLRHPGR
;
A
#
# COMPACT_ATOMS: atom_id res chain seq x y z
N MET A 1 -17.37 0.47 0.47
CA MET A 1 -18.13 -0.77 0.70
C MET A 1 -18.62 -0.76 2.14
N ARG A 2 -19.93 -0.74 2.34
CA ARG A 2 -20.55 -0.81 3.68
C ARG A 2 -21.14 -2.21 3.85
N ASP A 3 -21.20 -2.72 5.07
CA ASP A 3 -21.87 -3.98 5.35
C ASP A 3 -23.40 -3.82 5.35
N LEU A 4 -24.10 -4.90 5.66
CA LEU A 4 -25.56 -4.95 5.74
C LEU A 4 -26.15 -4.06 6.86
N PHE A 5 -25.30 -3.50 7.72
CA PHE A 5 -25.66 -2.63 8.84
C PHE A 5 -25.21 -1.18 8.62
N GLY A 6 -24.63 -0.87 7.45
CA GLY A 6 -24.18 0.46 7.09
C GLY A 6 -22.80 0.84 7.65
N GLU A 7 -22.10 -0.09 8.30
CA GLU A 7 -20.75 0.10 8.81
C GLU A 7 -19.73 -0.03 7.68
N VAL A 8 -18.63 0.72 7.79
CA VAL A 8 -17.56 0.62 6.80
C VAL A 8 -16.74 -0.63 7.05
N VAL A 9 -16.78 -1.55 6.07
CA VAL A 9 -16.01 -2.79 6.11
C VAL A 9 -14.55 -2.48 5.84
N VAL A 10 -13.70 -2.91 6.78
CA VAL A 10 -12.25 -2.96 6.65
C VAL A 10 -11.85 -4.42 6.60
N THR A 11 -11.38 -4.87 5.43
CA THR A 11 -10.92 -6.23 5.17
C THR A 11 -9.42 -6.34 5.35
N TYR A 12 -8.92 -7.57 5.42
CA TYR A 12 -7.49 -7.84 5.40
C TYR A 12 -6.82 -7.27 4.14
N ASP A 13 -7.46 -7.41 2.98
CA ASP A 13 -6.92 -6.89 1.70
C ASP A 13 -6.82 -5.37 1.70
N ASP A 14 -7.74 -4.67 2.38
CA ASP A 14 -7.65 -3.21 2.52
C ASP A 14 -6.42 -2.82 3.37
N LEU A 15 -6.20 -3.55 4.47
CA LEU A 15 -5.03 -3.33 5.34
C LEU A 15 -3.75 -3.65 4.58
N PHE A 16 -3.71 -4.76 3.84
CA PHE A 16 -2.56 -5.17 3.05
C PHE A 16 -2.24 -4.13 1.98
N SER A 17 -3.23 -3.71 1.19
CA SER A 17 -3.06 -2.70 0.13
C SER A 17 -2.57 -1.37 0.68
N TRP A 18 -3.07 -0.96 1.85
CA TRP A 18 -2.61 0.24 2.53
C TRP A 18 -1.14 0.12 2.99
N VAL A 19 -0.77 -0.98 3.65
CA VAL A 19 0.59 -1.18 4.16
C VAL A 19 1.58 -1.39 3.03
N GLU A 20 1.22 -2.11 1.98
CA GLU A 20 2.05 -2.26 0.77
C GLU A 20 2.38 -0.90 0.16
N ALA A 21 1.39 -0.01 0.02
CA ALA A 21 1.59 1.31 -0.56
C ALA A 21 2.37 2.27 0.35
N VAL A 22 2.15 2.21 1.67
CA VAL A 22 2.73 3.20 2.60
C VAL A 22 4.05 2.72 3.21
N ALA A 23 4.18 1.44 3.51
CA ALA A 23 5.29 0.86 4.27
C ALA A 23 5.60 -0.61 3.85
N PRO A 24 6.02 -0.84 2.59
CA PRO A 24 6.17 -2.16 1.99
C PRO A 24 7.22 -3.03 2.70
N ALA A 25 8.17 -2.43 3.42
CA ALA A 25 9.14 -3.19 4.22
C ALA A 25 8.45 -4.10 5.26
N PHE A 26 7.26 -3.73 5.72
CA PHE A 26 6.49 -4.47 6.74
C PHE A 26 5.59 -5.56 6.14
N THR A 27 5.47 -5.67 4.82
CA THR A 27 4.72 -6.78 4.17
C THR A 27 5.58 -8.03 3.98
N SER A 28 6.86 -8.00 4.36
CA SER A 28 7.81 -9.11 4.22
C SER A 28 7.50 -10.33 5.09
N SER A 29 6.71 -10.17 6.15
CA SER A 29 6.24 -11.28 6.99
C SER A 29 4.93 -10.93 7.68
N THR A 30 4.10 -11.94 7.97
CA THR A 30 2.84 -11.76 8.70
C THR A 30 3.03 -11.08 10.05
N ARG A 31 4.06 -11.48 10.81
CA ARG A 31 4.35 -10.90 12.12
C ARG A 31 4.68 -9.41 12.04
N ALA A 32 5.51 -9.00 11.07
CA ALA A 32 5.87 -7.60 10.88
C ALA A 32 4.65 -6.78 10.42
N PHE A 33 3.83 -7.35 9.54
CA PHE A 33 2.60 -6.75 9.05
C PHE A 33 1.60 -6.51 10.19
N GLU A 34 1.27 -7.55 10.96
CA GLU A 34 0.34 -7.46 12.10
C GLU A 34 0.82 -6.46 13.13
N HIS A 35 2.10 -6.52 13.52
CA HIS A 35 2.68 -5.57 14.46
C HIS A 35 2.54 -4.13 13.97
N TYR A 36 2.82 -3.88 12.69
CA TYR A 36 2.67 -2.56 12.09
C TYR A 36 1.19 -2.11 12.07
N VAL A 37 0.28 -2.98 11.64
CA VAL A 37 -1.17 -2.71 11.59
C VAL A 37 -1.69 -2.30 12.96
N HIS A 38 -1.32 -3.04 14.01
CA HIS A 38 -1.75 -2.76 15.38
C HIS A 38 -1.14 -1.48 15.93
N ALA A 39 0.18 -1.35 15.87
CA ALA A 39 0.85 -0.23 16.54
C ALA A 39 0.57 1.12 15.85
N TRP A 40 0.22 1.11 14.54
CA TRP A 40 -0.10 2.32 13.77
C TRP A 40 -1.61 2.48 13.53
N SER A 41 -2.46 1.67 14.18
CA SER A 41 -3.93 1.71 14.06
C SER A 41 -4.41 1.79 12.61
N VAL A 42 -3.85 0.93 11.73
CA VAL A 42 -4.11 1.01 10.29
C VAL A 42 -5.59 0.79 9.96
N ALA A 43 -6.28 -0.07 10.70
CA ALA A 43 -7.70 -0.31 10.50
C ALA A 43 -8.56 0.95 10.67
N ASP A 44 -8.24 1.81 11.64
CA ASP A 44 -8.97 3.06 11.85
C ASP A 44 -8.70 4.06 10.73
N LYS A 45 -7.45 4.14 10.28
CA LYS A 45 -7.06 4.99 9.13
C LYS A 45 -7.77 4.58 7.85
N VAL A 46 -7.86 3.27 7.60
CA VAL A 46 -8.57 2.73 6.44
C VAL A 46 -10.06 3.02 6.54
N ARG A 47 -10.66 2.81 7.73
CA ARG A 47 -12.08 3.12 7.96
C ARG A 47 -12.38 4.59 7.67
N ASP A 48 -11.58 5.49 8.23
CA ASP A 48 -11.72 6.94 8.04
C ASP A 48 -11.53 7.35 6.58
N ALA A 49 -10.53 6.79 5.90
CA ALA A 49 -10.29 7.06 4.48
C ALA A 49 -11.45 6.57 3.60
N LYS A 50 -12.05 5.43 3.93
CA LYS A 50 -13.23 4.91 3.24
C LYS A 50 -14.48 5.75 3.51
N LEU A 51 -14.68 6.21 4.75
CA LEU A 51 -15.78 7.13 5.09
C LEU A 51 -15.68 8.45 4.31
N ARG A 52 -14.46 8.95 4.11
CA ARG A 52 -14.18 10.17 3.35
C ARG A 52 -14.11 9.97 1.84
N GLY A 53 -14.16 8.73 1.35
CA GLY A 53 -14.00 8.40 -0.07
C GLY A 53 -12.58 8.63 -0.62
N THR A 54 -11.57 8.74 0.24
CA THR A 54 -10.18 9.06 -0.16
C THR A 54 -9.24 7.85 -0.15
N PHE A 55 -9.72 6.66 0.20
CA PHE A 55 -8.92 5.44 0.34
C PHE A 55 -8.05 5.16 -0.90
N GLU A 56 -8.66 5.00 -2.07
CA GLU A 56 -7.92 4.70 -3.32
C GLU A 56 -6.90 5.80 -3.67
N SER A 57 -7.30 7.07 -3.57
CA SER A 57 -6.42 8.20 -3.87
C SER A 57 -5.22 8.29 -2.93
N THR A 58 -5.35 7.77 -1.71
CA THR A 58 -4.28 7.76 -0.70
C THR A 58 -3.27 6.67 -1.01
N ILE A 59 -3.74 5.49 -1.41
CA ILE A 59 -2.89 4.39 -1.89
C ILE A 59 -2.11 4.82 -3.13
N GLU A 60 -2.77 5.45 -4.10
CA GLU A 60 -2.12 5.88 -5.35
C GLU A 60 -1.01 6.90 -5.07
N LYS A 61 -1.31 7.95 -4.30
CA LYS A 61 -0.31 8.97 -3.91
C LYS A 61 0.87 8.38 -3.13
N ALA A 62 0.63 7.37 -2.30
CA ALA A 62 1.69 6.69 -1.57
C ALA A 62 2.61 5.91 -2.52
N ARG A 63 2.05 5.18 -3.48
CA ARG A 63 2.80 4.47 -4.53
C ARG A 63 3.60 5.44 -5.41
N GLU A 64 3.00 6.54 -5.86
CA GLU A 64 3.69 7.59 -6.61
C GLU A 64 4.89 8.15 -5.83
N ARG A 65 4.69 8.44 -4.54
CA ARG A 65 5.76 8.92 -3.65
C ARG A 65 6.91 7.92 -3.57
N GLN A 66 6.63 6.63 -3.46
CA GLN A 66 7.67 5.59 -3.45
C GLN A 66 8.45 5.56 -4.76
N GLN A 67 7.77 5.57 -5.90
CA GLN A 67 8.41 5.59 -7.22
C GLN A 67 9.30 6.82 -7.38
N SER A 68 8.87 7.98 -6.85
CA SER A 68 9.68 9.20 -6.86
C SER A 68 10.94 9.07 -6.01
N ILE A 69 10.86 8.41 -4.84
CA ILE A 69 12.01 8.16 -3.96
C ILE A 69 13.00 7.21 -4.65
N THR A 70 12.53 6.09 -5.19
CA THR A 70 13.36 5.12 -5.92
C THR A 70 14.05 5.76 -7.13
N SER A 71 13.34 6.64 -7.85
CA SER A 71 13.88 7.37 -8.99
C SER A 71 14.94 8.39 -8.59
N ARG A 72 14.74 9.09 -7.47
CA ARG A 72 15.70 10.07 -6.92
C ARG A 72 16.95 9.42 -6.33
N LEU A 73 16.86 8.18 -5.84
CA LEU A 73 17.98 7.41 -5.29
C LEU A 73 18.78 6.63 -6.35
N GLY A 74 18.47 6.76 -7.64
CA GLY A 74 19.28 6.19 -8.73
C GLY A 74 19.22 4.66 -8.87
N LEU A 75 18.23 3.99 -8.27
CA LEU A 75 18.13 2.52 -8.29
C LEU A 75 17.67 1.94 -9.64
N TRP A 76 17.27 2.76 -10.61
CA TRP A 76 16.98 2.33 -12.00
C TRP A 76 18.23 1.83 -12.75
N GLN A 77 19.44 2.12 -12.24
CA GLN A 77 20.70 1.75 -12.89
C GLN A 77 21.05 0.25 -12.74
N PHE A 78 20.26 -0.53 -11.97
CA PHE A 78 20.48 -1.96 -11.69
C PHE A 78 19.39 -2.90 -12.23
N MET A 79 18.52 -2.47 -13.17
CA MET A 79 17.68 -3.42 -13.90
C MET A 79 18.46 -4.04 -15.07
N PRO A 80 18.66 -5.37 -15.13
CA PRO A 80 19.14 -6.02 -16.33
C PRO A 80 18.07 -5.85 -17.42
N ARG A 81 18.43 -5.09 -18.44
CA ARG A 81 17.63 -4.83 -19.65
C ARG A 81 17.02 -6.15 -20.13
N LEU A 82 15.69 -6.25 -20.11
CA LEU A 82 14.98 -7.36 -20.76
C LEU A 82 15.46 -7.41 -22.21
N ARG A 83 16.11 -8.51 -22.56
CA ARG A 83 16.55 -8.83 -23.91
C ARG A 83 15.30 -8.92 -24.78
N HIS A 84 15.09 -7.94 -25.65
CA HIS A 84 14.21 -8.13 -26.81
C HIS A 84 14.79 -9.26 -27.67
N PRO A 85 14.05 -10.34 -27.97
CA PRO A 85 14.39 -11.18 -29.11
C PRO A 85 14.07 -10.36 -30.37
N GLY A 86 15.10 -10.15 -31.19
CA GLY A 86 15.02 -9.33 -32.38
C GLY A 86 14.34 -10.01 -33.56
N ARG A 87 13.96 -9.13 -34.50
CA ARG A 87 13.61 -9.33 -35.92
C ARG A 87 12.38 -10.17 -36.24
#